data_AF-A0AA44DHP9-F1
#
_entry.id   AF-A0AA44DHP9-F1
#
_cell.length_a   1.000
_cell.length_b   1.000
_cell.length_c   1.000
_cell.angle_alpha   90.00
_cell.angle_beta   90.00
_cell.angle_gamma   90.00
#
_symmetry.space_group_name_H-M   'P 1'
#
loop_
_entity.id
_entity.type
_entity.pdbx_description
1 polymer ?
#
loop_
_entity_poly.entity_id
_entity_poly.type
_entity_poly.pdbx_seq_one_letter_code
_entity_poly.pdbx_strand_id
1 'polypeptide(L)'
;MRPQIVYVHGSGPKPRAALLRAQWDRALFGHEADGASRLAYWAPLLHPEPLPDREPDPLEGVPGAVAEAEAEAGAGAEAELPAPPLEDPARFVERTAAAAARVRAAAE
;
A
#
# COMPACT_ATOMS: atom_id res chain seq x y z
N MET A 1 22.51 -23.80 8.53
CA MET A 1 21.29 -23.38 7.79
C MET A 1 21.46 -21.93 7.38
N ARG A 2 21.03 -21.54 6.18
CA ARG A 2 21.01 -20.13 5.77
C ARG A 2 19.64 -19.53 6.16
N PRO A 3 19.57 -18.30 6.69
CA PRO A 3 18.30 -17.65 6.98
C PRO A 3 17.47 -17.48 5.70
N GLN A 4 16.14 -17.47 5.86
CA GLN A 4 15.17 -17.31 4.79
C GLN A 4 14.22 -16.16 5.15
N ILE A 5 13.85 -15.37 4.15
CA ILE A 5 12.95 -14.22 4.28
C ILE A 5 11.64 -14.57 3.59
N VAL A 6 10.51 -14.31 4.25
CA VAL A 6 9.17 -14.48 3.66
C VAL A 6 8.42 -13.17 3.78
N TYR A 7 8.14 -12.54 2.64
CA TYR A 7 7.25 -11.40 2.56
C TYR A 7 5.79 -11.87 2.57
N VAL A 8 4.94 -11.18 3.34
CA VAL A 8 3.51 -11.44 3.44
C VAL A 8 2.79 -10.18 2.96
N HIS A 9 1.94 -10.31 1.94
CA HIS A 9 1.19 -9.17 1.42
C HIS A 9 -0.33 -9.38 1.60
N GLY A 10 -1.09 -8.28 1.72
CA GLY A 10 -2.54 -8.31 1.89
C GLY A 10 -3.32 -8.60 0.60
N SER A 11 -4.63 -8.83 0.70
CA SER A 11 -5.47 -9.35 -0.38
C SER A 11 -5.87 -8.37 -1.48
N GLY A 12 -5.40 -7.12 -1.47
CA GLY A 12 -5.75 -6.15 -2.52
C GLY A 12 -5.12 -6.48 -3.88
N PRO A 13 -5.50 -5.78 -4.97
CA PRO A 13 -4.87 -5.97 -6.27
C PRO A 13 -3.38 -5.61 -6.16
N LYS A 14 -2.52 -6.45 -6.76
CA LYS A 14 -1.06 -6.32 -6.72
C LYS A 14 -0.45 -6.66 -8.09
N PRO A 15 0.76 -6.14 -8.37
CA PRO A 15 1.56 -6.64 -9.48
C PRO A 15 1.90 -8.11 -9.28
N ARG A 16 2.35 -8.78 -10.35
CA ARG A 16 2.75 -10.19 -10.31
C ARG A 16 3.76 -10.49 -9.20
N ALA A 17 3.62 -11.66 -8.59
CA ALA A 17 4.39 -12.07 -7.41
C ALA A 17 5.91 -11.90 -7.54
N ALA A 18 6.47 -12.24 -8.71
CA ALA A 18 7.91 -12.14 -8.97
C ALA A 18 8.40 -10.69 -8.98
N LEU A 19 7.63 -9.76 -9.57
CA LEU A 19 7.97 -8.34 -9.57
C LEU A 19 7.91 -7.77 -8.15
N LEU A 20 6.83 -8.07 -7.43
CA LEU A 20 6.66 -7.58 -6.06
C LEU A 20 7.79 -8.09 -5.15
N ARG A 21 8.15 -9.38 -5.22
CA ARG A 21 9.29 -9.92 -4.45
C ARG A 21 10.60 -9.17 -4.78
N ALA A 22 10.89 -8.94 -6.05
CA ALA A 22 12.11 -8.25 -6.47
C ALA A 22 12.13 -6.77 -6.00
N GLN A 23 10.97 -6.10 -5.99
CA GLN A 23 10.84 -4.75 -5.43
C GLN A 23 11.17 -4.73 -3.93
N TRP A 24 10.64 -5.68 -3.16
CA TRP A 24 10.95 -5.80 -1.73
C TRP A 24 12.42 -6.11 -1.47
N ASP A 25 13.02 -7.01 -2.25
CA ASP A 25 14.45 -7.30 -2.14
C ASP A 25 15.31 -6.06 -2.37
N ARG A 26 15.02 -5.30 -3.45
CA ARG A 26 15.75 -4.06 -3.76
C ARG A 26 15.52 -2.98 -2.72
N ALA A 27 14.29 -2.81 -2.24
CA ALA A 27 13.98 -1.80 -1.24
C ALA A 27 14.69 -2.05 0.10
N LEU A 28 14.84 -3.31 0.51
CA LEU A 28 15.44 -3.67 1.80
C LEU A 28 16.95 -3.90 1.74
N PHE A 29 17.47 -4.40 0.62
CA PHE A 29 18.86 -4.85 0.49
C PHE A 29 19.65 -4.15 -0.62
N GLY A 30 18.98 -3.37 -1.49
CA GLY A 30 19.61 -2.75 -2.65
C GLY A 30 19.92 -3.73 -3.79
N HIS A 31 19.64 -5.02 -3.63
CA HIS A 31 19.86 -6.07 -4.63
C HIS A 31 18.81 -7.18 -4.50
N GLU A 32 18.69 -8.05 -5.50
CA GLU A 32 17.81 -9.22 -5.40
C GLU A 32 18.38 -10.23 -4.39
N ALA A 33 17.51 -10.77 -3.53
CA ALA A 33 17.90 -11.76 -2.51
C ALA A 33 17.71 -13.21 -3.01
N ASP A 34 17.33 -13.38 -4.28
CA ASP A 34 17.19 -14.65 -4.99
C ASP A 34 16.54 -15.76 -4.15
N GLY A 35 17.17 -16.93 -4.05
CA GLY A 35 16.68 -18.08 -3.29
C GLY A 35 16.66 -17.89 -1.78
N ALA A 36 17.04 -16.71 -1.26
CA ALA A 36 16.90 -16.37 0.15
C ALA A 36 15.55 -15.73 0.49
N SER A 37 14.82 -15.18 -0.51
CA SER A 37 13.51 -14.56 -0.32
C SER A 37 12.37 -15.34 -0.97
N ARG A 38 11.20 -15.30 -0.33
CA ARG A 38 9.94 -15.86 -0.84
C ARG A 38 8.81 -14.87 -0.60
N LEU A 39 7.74 -14.97 -1.39
CA LEU A 39 6.55 -14.15 -1.25
C LEU A 39 5.34 -15.06 -1.03
N ALA A 40 4.66 -14.87 0.09
CA ALA A 40 3.36 -15.47 0.33
C ALA A 40 2.31 -14.58 -0.37
N TYR A 41 1.74 -15.11 -1.48
CA TYR A 41 1.03 -14.31 -2.48
C TYR A 41 -0.47 -14.64 -2.57
N TRP A 42 -1.35 -13.81 -1.98
CA TRP A 42 -2.81 -14.04 -1.90
C TRP A 42 -3.65 -13.22 -2.88
N ALA A 43 -3.06 -12.30 -3.64
CA ALA A 43 -3.82 -11.40 -4.53
C ALA A 43 -4.72 -12.14 -5.54
N PRO A 44 -4.30 -13.27 -6.15
CA PRO A 44 -5.11 -13.97 -7.15
C PRO A 44 -6.42 -14.56 -6.62
N LEU A 45 -6.62 -14.65 -5.31
CA LEU A 45 -7.84 -15.20 -4.73
C LEU A 45 -9.07 -14.31 -4.99
N LEU A 46 -8.88 -12.99 -5.00
CA LEU A 46 -9.93 -11.99 -5.22
C LEU A 46 -9.66 -11.11 -6.45
N HIS A 47 -8.42 -11.08 -6.94
CA HIS A 47 -7.97 -10.27 -8.07
C HIS A 47 -7.14 -11.13 -9.02
N PRO A 48 -7.79 -11.90 -9.92
CA PRO A 48 -7.09 -12.85 -10.80
C PRO A 48 -6.17 -12.15 -11.81
N GLU A 49 -6.53 -10.92 -12.21
CA GLU A 49 -5.71 -10.10 -13.08
C GLU A 49 -4.72 -9.28 -12.24
N PRO A 50 -3.40 -9.47 -12.42
CA PRO A 50 -2.41 -8.65 -11.72
C PRO A 50 -2.48 -7.20 -12.20
N LEU A 51 -2.09 -6.28 -11.33
CA LEU A 51 -1.84 -4.90 -11.75
C LEU A 51 -0.72 -4.89 -12.82
N PRO A 52 -0.77 -3.93 -13.76
CA PRO A 52 0.31 -3.72 -14.70
C PRO A 52 1.65 -3.60 -13.97
N ASP A 53 2.70 -4.14 -14.57
CA ASP A 53 4.07 -3.90 -14.14
C ASP A 53 4.36 -2.40 -14.32
N ARG A 54 4.10 -1.61 -13.27
CA ARG A 54 4.51 -0.21 -13.22
C ARG A 54 6.02 -0.19 -13.04
N GLU A 55 6.69 0.62 -13.85
CA GLU A 55 8.07 1.02 -13.54
C GLU A 55 8.07 1.63 -12.13
N PRO A 56 9.02 1.25 -11.27
CA PRO A 56 9.16 1.87 -9.97
C PRO A 56 9.27 3.38 -10.19
N ASP A 57 8.47 4.15 -9.46
CA ASP A 57 8.57 5.59 -9.48
C ASP A 57 10.01 5.95 -9.06
N PRO A 58 10.77 6.73 -9.84
CA PRO A 58 12.11 7.16 -9.43
C PRO A 58 12.10 7.92 -8.09
N LEU A 59 10.94 8.35 -7.58
CA LEU A 59 10.75 8.94 -6.26
C LEU A 59 10.32 7.93 -5.17
N GLU A 60 9.94 6.70 -5.53
CA GLU A 60 9.60 5.64 -4.57
C GLU A 60 10.87 5.13 -3.86
N GLY A 61 11.03 5.53 -2.60
CA GLY A 61 12.08 5.01 -1.72
C GLY A 61 13.45 5.68 -1.86
N VAL A 62 13.57 6.76 -2.62
CA VAL A 62 14.80 7.58 -2.59
C VAL A 62 14.85 8.35 -1.27
N PRO A 63 15.92 8.18 -0.46
CA PRO A 63 16.10 8.98 0.75
C PRO A 63 16.14 10.46 0.40
N GLY A 64 15.14 11.22 0.86
CA GLY A 64 15.02 12.64 0.56
C GLY A 64 14.03 12.99 -0.55
N ALA A 65 13.48 12.04 -1.31
CA ALA A 65 12.49 12.34 -2.36
C ALA A 65 11.22 13.01 -1.82
N VAL A 66 10.79 12.66 -0.59
CA VAL A 66 9.71 13.39 0.10
C VAL A 66 10.08 14.85 0.38
N ALA A 67 11.32 15.11 0.80
CA ALA A 67 11.79 16.48 1.07
C ALA A 67 11.99 17.28 -0.23
N GLU A 68 12.42 16.63 -1.31
CA GLU A 68 12.56 17.23 -2.64
C GLU A 68 11.18 17.54 -3.24
N ALA A 69 10.22 16.62 -3.14
CA ALA A 69 8.84 16.85 -3.56
C ALA A 69 8.14 17.95 -2.74
N GLU A 70 8.38 18.01 -1.42
CA GLU A 70 7.89 19.08 -0.56
C GLU A 70 8.52 20.45 -0.90
N ALA A 71 9.80 20.48 -1.27
CA ALA A 71 10.48 21.71 -1.71
C ALA A 71 9.94 22.21 -3.07
N GLU A 72 9.65 21.29 -4.00
CA GLU A 72 9.02 21.63 -5.29
C GLU A 72 7.56 22.09 -5.12
N ALA A 73 6.80 21.47 -4.21
CA ALA A 73 5.43 21.90 -3.88
C ALA A 73 5.39 23.31 -3.27
N GLY A 74 6.42 23.71 -2.53
CA GLY A 74 6.57 25.06 -1.98
C GLY A 74 6.68 26.17 -3.02
N ALA A 75 6.98 25.86 -4.29
CA ALA A 75 7.06 26.83 -5.38
C ALA A 75 5.70 27.11 -6.06
N GLY A 76 4.67 26.31 -5.76
CA GLY A 76 3.31 26.44 -6.28
C GLY A 76 2.29 26.41 -5.16
N ALA A 77 2.29 27.42 -4.30
CA ALA A 77 1.29 27.57 -3.26
C ALA A 77 -0.10 27.87 -3.86
N GLU A 78 -0.78 26.85 -4.36
CA GLU A 78 -2.23 26.84 -4.35
C GLU A 78 -2.65 26.95 -2.87
N ALA A 79 -3.43 27.98 -2.55
CA ALA A 79 -3.86 28.26 -1.20
C ALA A 79 -4.44 26.99 -0.57
N GLU A 80 -3.74 26.45 0.42
CA GLU A 80 -4.13 25.27 1.16
C GLU A 80 -5.52 25.52 1.75
N LEU A 81 -6.54 24.95 1.10
CA LEU A 81 -7.90 24.98 1.63
C LEU A 81 -7.81 24.34 3.02
N PRO A 82 -8.35 24.98 4.07
CA PRO A 82 -8.26 24.43 5.41
C PRO A 82 -8.80 23.01 5.37
N ALA A 83 -7.98 22.07 5.86
CA ALA A 83 -8.38 20.68 5.96
C ALA A 83 -9.76 20.61 6.61
N PRO A 84 -10.71 19.85 6.03
CA PRO A 84 -12.02 19.73 6.63
C PRO A 84 -11.85 19.25 8.07
N PRO A 85 -12.67 19.76 9.02
CA PRO A 85 -12.57 19.33 10.40
C PRO A 85 -12.69 17.81 10.46
N LEU A 86 -11.72 17.17 11.10
CA LEU A 86 -11.75 15.73 11.33
C LEU A 86 -13.01 15.40 12.11
N GLU A 87 -13.76 14.41 11.63
CA GLU A 87 -14.94 13.92 12.33
C GLU A 87 -14.53 13.32 13.69
N ASP A 88 -15.38 13.50 14.71
CA ASP A 88 -15.27 12.80 15.97
C ASP A 88 -15.24 11.26 15.76
N PRO A 89 -14.17 10.56 16.15
CA PRO A 89 -14.07 9.11 15.98
C PRO A 89 -15.25 8.34 16.57
N ALA A 90 -15.85 8.82 17.67
CA ALA A 90 -17.00 8.16 18.29
C ALA A 90 -18.22 8.15 17.34
N ARG A 91 -18.48 9.27 16.65
CA ARG A 91 -19.56 9.37 15.67
C ARG A 91 -19.33 8.51 14.44
N PHE A 92 -18.09 8.42 13.98
CA PHE A 92 -17.73 7.53 12.89
C PHE A 92 -18.03 6.06 13.25
N VAL A 93 -17.64 5.63 14.46
CA VAL A 93 -17.86 4.26 14.95
C VAL A 93 -19.36 3.97 15.08
N GLU A 94 -20.12 4.87 15.67
CA GLU A 94 -21.58 4.73 15.83
C GLU A 94 -22.28 4.56 14.47
N ARG A 95 -21.97 5.43 13.51
CA ARG A 95 -22.56 5.37 12.16
C ARG A 95 -22.21 4.06 11.47
N THR A 96 -20.95 3.63 11.57
CA THR A 96 -20.46 2.40 10.94
C THR A 96 -21.10 1.16 11.55
N ALA A 97 -21.22 1.11 12.88
CA ALA A 97 -21.89 0.04 13.59
C ALA A 97 -23.38 -0.05 13.21
N ALA A 98 -24.07 1.10 13.13
CA ALA A 98 -25.46 1.16 12.70
C ALA A 98 -25.64 0.71 11.23
N ALA A 99 -24.75 1.11 10.33
CA ALA A 99 -24.77 0.66 8.94
C ALA A 99 -24.56 -0.86 8.84
N ALA A 100 -23.59 -1.41 9.57
CA ALA A 100 -23.34 -2.85 9.62
C ALA A 100 -24.54 -3.63 10.18
N ALA A 101 -25.24 -3.09 11.19
CA ALA A 101 -26.45 -3.70 11.73
C ALA A 101 -27.59 -3.75 10.70
N ARG A 102 -27.79 -2.67 9.92
CA ARG A 102 -28.80 -2.63 8.85
C ARG A 102 -28.49 -3.63 7.73
N VAL A 103 -27.22 -3.75 7.33
CA VAL A 103 -26.80 -4.72 6.32
C VAL A 103 -27.06 -6.15 6.78
N ARG A 104 -26.77 -6.46 8.05
CA ARG A 104 -27.07 -7.78 8.63
C ARG A 104 -28.57 -8.06 8.65
N ALA A 105 -29.38 -7.11 9.11
CA ALA A 105 -30.83 -7.27 9.17
C ALA A 105 -31.49 -7.40 7.79
N ALA A 106 -30.88 -6.87 6.73
CA ALA A 106 -31.35 -7.01 5.35
C ALA A 106 -30.92 -8.33 4.69
N ALA A 107 -30.02 -9.09 5.33
CA ALA A 107 -29.53 -10.37 4.85
C ALA A 107 -30.22 -11.57 5.53
N GLU A 108 -31.12 -11.31 6.49
CA GLU A 108 -32.01 -12.29 7.15
C GLU A 108 -33.40 -12.25 6.50
#